data_AF-A0A1G1PA92-F1
#
_entry.id   AF-A0A1G1PA92-F1
#
_cell.length_a   1.000
_cell.length_b   1.000
_cell.length_c   1.000
_cell.angle_alpha   90.00
_cell.angle_beta   90.00
_cell.angle_gamma   90.00
#
_symmetry.space_group_name_H-M   'P 1'
#
loop_
_entity.id
_entity.type
_entity.pdbx_description
1 polymer ?
#
loop_
_entity_poly.entity_id
_entity_poly.type
_entity_poly.pdbx_seq_one_letter_code
_entity_poly.pdbx_strand_id
1 'polypeptide(L)'
;MNKNNQRLLAQLKQRFTSEVLWHFVSRNKDDVRSYNVLLSILQSGLKVGEKNKEFKFLDAKTNQWVTLWGYPVSCLADIPLKDLHIHAERYGRFAIGFHKESVINSHFNPVLYINQYSCLFHRFIERRNEIEAYLNRVDKPMSDKFEELLLLLGAIAKAGDLKANPVNDAQRDELQANNFYYEREWCGVYDWGFKKEDVAAVILPDEYIAKFLADRSPGNLKVDDTTVVLPFSMVYRL
;
A
#
# COMPACT_ATOMS: atom_id res chain seq x y z
N MET A 1 11.21 -32.83 -9.40
CA MET A 1 10.37 -31.80 -8.76
C MET A 1 9.69 -31.00 -9.88
N ASN A 2 8.35 -30.86 -9.89
CA ASN A 2 7.62 -30.14 -10.96
C ASN A 2 8.07 -28.65 -11.00
N LYS A 3 8.14 -28.05 -12.19
CA LYS A 3 8.40 -26.61 -12.42
C LYS A 3 7.58 -25.70 -11.50
N ASN A 4 6.31 -26.02 -11.23
CA ASN A 4 5.48 -25.23 -10.32
C ASN A 4 6.00 -25.28 -8.87
N ASN A 5 6.47 -26.44 -8.41
CA ASN A 5 7.04 -26.59 -7.06
C ASN A 5 8.42 -25.93 -6.95
N GLN A 6 9.22 -25.92 -8.02
CA GLN A 6 10.48 -25.18 -8.07
C GLN A 6 10.25 -23.67 -8.06
N ARG A 7 9.25 -23.17 -8.78
CA ARG A 7 8.87 -21.75 -8.81
C ARG A 7 8.34 -21.29 -7.45
N LEU A 8 7.48 -22.06 -6.80
CA LEU A 8 6.98 -21.76 -5.45
C LEU A 8 8.12 -21.72 -4.43
N LEU A 9 9.04 -22.70 -4.44
CA LEU A 9 10.22 -22.67 -3.57
C LEU A 9 11.15 -21.50 -3.87
N ALA A 10 11.32 -21.13 -5.14
CA ALA A 10 12.09 -19.97 -5.53
C ALA A 10 11.44 -18.68 -5.01
N GLN A 11 10.11 -18.57 -5.05
CA GLN A 11 9.38 -17.42 -4.49
C GLN A 11 9.48 -17.33 -2.97
N LEU A 12 9.35 -18.46 -2.25
CA LEU A 12 9.51 -18.49 -0.80
C LEU A 12 10.95 -18.07 -0.39
N LYS A 13 11.96 -18.41 -1.20
CA LYS A 13 13.35 -18.03 -0.98
C LYS A 13 13.69 -16.62 -1.49
N GLN A 14 13.06 -16.15 -2.57
CA GLN A 14 13.34 -14.88 -3.24
C GLN A 14 13.06 -13.72 -2.27
N ARG A 15 14.00 -12.79 -2.18
CA ARG A 15 13.88 -11.58 -1.37
C ARG A 15 13.51 -10.40 -2.27
N PHE A 16 14.12 -10.26 -3.44
CA PHE A 16 14.15 -8.97 -4.13
C PHE A 16 12.86 -8.55 -4.86
N THR A 17 12.04 -9.49 -5.33
CA THR A 17 10.80 -9.19 -6.06
C THR A 17 9.73 -10.20 -5.69
N SER A 18 8.49 -9.75 -5.47
CA SER A 18 7.35 -10.64 -5.32
C SER A 18 6.59 -10.75 -6.65
N GLU A 19 5.95 -11.91 -6.91
CA GLU A 19 4.92 -12.05 -7.94
C GLU A 19 3.53 -11.68 -7.42
N VAL A 20 3.43 -11.38 -6.12
CA VAL A 20 2.21 -11.02 -5.41
C VAL A 20 2.39 -9.67 -4.72
N LEU A 21 1.45 -8.75 -4.95
CA LEU A 21 1.39 -7.47 -4.26
C LEU A 21 0.24 -7.49 -3.24
N TRP A 22 0.49 -6.96 -2.05
CA TRP A 22 -0.42 -7.11 -0.92
C TRP A 22 -1.21 -5.83 -0.65
N HIS A 23 -2.53 -5.94 -0.57
CA HIS A 23 -3.41 -4.94 0.00
C HIS A 23 -3.79 -5.34 1.42
N PHE A 24 -3.42 -4.55 2.42
CA PHE A 24 -3.93 -4.75 3.77
C PHE A 24 -5.28 -4.06 3.95
N VAL A 25 -6.23 -4.78 4.52
CA VAL A 25 -7.64 -4.42 4.50
C VAL A 25 -7.96 -3.25 5.44
N SER A 26 -7.31 -3.19 6.61
CA SER A 26 -7.53 -2.08 7.52
C SER A 26 -6.51 -1.95 8.66
N ARG A 27 -5.94 -0.75 8.77
CA ARG A 27 -5.20 -0.28 9.95
C ARG A 27 -6.17 0.08 11.08
N ASN A 28 -5.82 -0.29 12.32
CA ASN A 28 -6.51 0.09 13.56
C ASN A 28 -8.02 -0.28 13.64
N LYS A 29 -8.43 -1.38 13.01
CA LYS A 29 -9.78 -1.96 13.19
C LYS A 29 -9.68 -3.28 13.94
N ASP A 30 -10.73 -3.62 14.69
CA ASP A 30 -10.91 -4.96 15.23
C ASP A 30 -11.13 -5.99 14.10
N ASP A 31 -10.98 -7.27 14.40
CA ASP A 31 -11.01 -8.31 13.39
C ASP A 31 -12.38 -8.50 12.75
N VAL A 32 -13.48 -8.26 13.48
CA VAL A 32 -14.83 -8.38 12.93
C VAL A 32 -15.04 -7.32 11.86
N ARG A 33 -14.68 -6.06 12.15
CA ARG A 33 -14.74 -4.98 11.16
C ARG A 33 -13.78 -5.23 10.00
N SER A 34 -12.57 -5.70 10.28
CA SER A 34 -11.57 -6.00 9.24
C SER A 34 -12.08 -7.09 8.30
N TYR A 35 -12.68 -8.15 8.83
CA TYR A 35 -13.29 -9.22 8.04
C TYR A 35 -14.43 -8.72 7.16
N ASN A 36 -15.32 -7.87 7.67
CA ASN A 36 -16.40 -7.29 6.86
C ASN A 36 -15.87 -6.39 5.73
N VAL A 37 -14.79 -5.64 5.99
CA VAL A 37 -14.14 -4.83 4.94
C VAL A 37 -13.48 -5.74 3.90
N LEU A 38 -12.84 -6.84 4.31
CA LEU A 38 -12.29 -7.84 3.40
C LEU A 38 -13.37 -8.36 2.45
N LEU A 39 -14.51 -8.79 2.99
CA LEU A 39 -15.62 -9.28 2.17
C LEU A 39 -16.15 -8.18 1.23
N SER A 40 -16.28 -6.95 1.70
CA SER A 40 -16.72 -5.81 0.87
C SER A 40 -15.77 -5.55 -0.30
N ILE A 41 -14.45 -5.58 -0.07
CA ILE A 41 -13.46 -5.43 -1.14
C ILE A 41 -13.54 -6.60 -2.13
N LEU A 42 -13.64 -7.83 -1.62
CA LEU A 42 -13.79 -9.02 -2.47
C LEU A 42 -15.10 -9.03 -3.26
N GLN A 43 -16.14 -8.32 -2.83
CA GLN A 43 -17.38 -8.15 -3.61
C GLN A 43 -17.25 -7.03 -4.65
N SER A 44 -16.75 -5.87 -4.23
CA SER A 44 -16.89 -4.61 -4.99
C SER A 44 -15.63 -4.14 -5.72
N GLY A 45 -14.48 -4.74 -5.42
CA GLY A 45 -13.17 -4.28 -5.90
C GLY A 45 -12.45 -3.35 -4.92
N LEU A 46 -11.27 -2.88 -5.31
CA LEU A 46 -10.53 -1.86 -4.57
C LEU A 46 -11.05 -0.47 -4.95
N LYS A 47 -11.39 0.32 -3.92
CA LYS A 47 -11.91 1.68 -4.07
C LYS A 47 -10.85 2.71 -3.71
N VAL A 48 -10.78 3.77 -4.50
CA VAL A 48 -9.97 4.95 -4.17
C VAL A 48 -10.77 5.80 -3.18
N GLY A 49 -10.08 6.41 -2.22
CA GLY A 49 -10.73 7.29 -1.25
C GLY A 49 -11.38 8.50 -1.93
N GLU A 50 -12.47 9.01 -1.39
CA GLU A 50 -13.14 10.19 -1.97
C GLU A 50 -12.45 11.51 -1.62
N LYS A 51 -11.55 11.51 -0.63
CA LYS A 51 -10.95 12.72 -0.06
C LYS A 51 -9.43 12.64 -0.03
N ASN A 52 -8.79 13.78 -0.26
CA ASN A 52 -7.38 13.97 0.00
C ASN A 52 -7.07 13.62 1.46
N LYS A 53 -5.94 12.97 1.69
CA LYS A 53 -5.48 12.58 3.02
C LYS A 53 -4.57 13.65 3.60
N GLU A 54 -4.80 13.99 4.87
CA GLU A 54 -3.95 14.92 5.60
C GLU A 54 -2.71 14.19 6.15
N PHE A 55 -1.53 14.78 5.96
CA PHE A 55 -0.26 14.34 6.51
C PHE A 55 0.37 15.50 7.28
N LYS A 56 0.77 15.26 8.53
CA LYS A 56 1.46 16.25 9.34
C LYS A 56 2.92 15.84 9.52
N PHE A 57 3.83 16.77 9.28
CA PHE A 57 5.24 16.57 9.53
C PHE A 57 5.84 17.80 10.22
N LEU A 58 6.94 17.61 10.93
CA LEU A 58 7.69 18.69 11.55
C LEU A 58 8.69 19.24 10.54
N ASP A 59 8.56 20.51 10.16
CA ASP A 59 9.52 21.17 9.30
C ASP A 59 10.84 21.37 10.07
N ALA A 60 11.91 20.76 9.57
CA ALA A 60 13.22 20.75 10.23
C ALA A 60 13.89 22.15 10.31
N LYS A 61 13.49 23.10 9.45
CA LYS A 61 14.04 24.47 9.44
C LYS A 61 13.28 25.39 10.39
N THR A 62 11.96 25.27 10.44
CA THR A 62 11.10 26.17 11.22
C THR A 62 10.69 25.59 12.58
N ASN A 63 10.88 24.28 12.78
CA ASN A 63 10.42 23.52 13.94
C ASN A 63 8.90 23.65 14.18
N GLN A 64 8.13 23.80 13.09
CA GLN A 64 6.67 23.89 13.11
C GLN A 64 6.01 22.70 12.43
N TRP A 65 4.83 22.32 12.90
CA TRP A 65 4.02 21.31 12.23
C TRP A 65 3.43 21.88 10.94
N VAL A 66 3.70 21.22 9.83
CA VAL A 66 3.17 21.54 8.52
C VAL A 66 2.22 20.43 8.09
N THR A 67 1.05 20.82 7.59
CA THR A 67 0.08 19.92 6.97
C THR A 67 0.30 19.88 5.46
N LEU A 68 0.39 18.68 4.90
CA LEU A 68 0.28 18.41 3.47
C LEU A 68 -0.94 17.57 3.17
N TRP A 69 -1.45 17.73 1.95
CA TRP A 69 -2.51 16.90 1.41
C TRP A 69 -1.89 15.90 0.44
N GLY A 70 -2.34 14.65 0.50
CA GLY A 70 -2.02 13.64 -0.50
C GLY A 70 -3.25 13.28 -1.32
N TYR A 71 -3.03 13.02 -2.60
CA TYR A 71 -4.08 12.55 -3.51
C TYR A 71 -4.65 11.21 -3.02
N PRO A 72 -5.97 10.98 -3.12
CA PRO A 72 -6.54 9.70 -2.75
C PRO A 72 -6.01 8.61 -3.69
N VAL A 73 -5.52 7.52 -3.08
CA VAL A 73 -4.99 6.37 -3.81
C VAL A 73 -5.43 5.08 -3.13
N SER A 74 -5.52 4.02 -3.93
CA SER A 74 -5.46 2.64 -3.44
C SER A 74 -4.00 2.19 -3.43
N CYS A 75 -3.58 1.55 -2.35
CA CYS A 75 -2.18 1.18 -2.13
C CYS A 75 -2.03 -0.34 -2.09
N LEU A 76 -0.97 -0.84 -2.72
CA LEU A 76 -0.49 -2.21 -2.62
C LEU A 76 0.98 -2.20 -2.19
N ALA A 77 1.48 -3.28 -1.61
CA ALA A 77 2.87 -3.40 -1.17
C ALA A 77 3.57 -4.57 -1.88
N ASP A 78 4.70 -4.30 -2.53
CA ASP A 78 5.56 -5.31 -3.17
C ASP A 78 6.56 -5.89 -2.14
N ILE A 79 6.00 -6.60 -1.17
CA ILE A 79 6.73 -7.17 -0.03
C ILE A 79 6.63 -8.70 -0.09
N PRO A 80 7.77 -9.42 -0.05
CA PRO A 80 7.75 -10.89 0.00
C PRO A 80 7.01 -11.40 1.24
N LEU A 81 6.34 -12.55 1.11
CA LEU A 81 5.52 -13.13 2.18
C LEU A 81 6.24 -13.28 3.53
N LYS A 82 7.53 -13.65 3.54
CA LYS A 82 8.32 -13.80 4.79
C LYS A 82 8.60 -12.48 5.50
N ASP A 83 8.67 -11.38 4.75
CA ASP A 83 8.96 -10.04 5.27
C ASP A 83 7.64 -9.27 5.57
N LEU A 84 6.50 -9.90 5.29
CA LEU A 84 5.17 -9.30 5.39
C LEU A 84 4.73 -9.04 6.85
N HIS A 85 5.30 -9.75 7.82
CA HIS A 85 5.01 -9.56 9.26
C HIS A 85 5.23 -8.12 9.71
N ILE A 86 6.28 -7.48 9.18
CA ILE A 86 6.65 -6.09 9.46
C ILE A 86 5.49 -5.14 9.08
N HIS A 87 4.85 -5.42 7.95
CA HIS A 87 3.70 -4.63 7.47
C HIS A 87 2.43 -4.94 8.23
N ALA A 88 2.22 -6.22 8.56
CA ALA A 88 1.05 -6.66 9.28
C ALA A 88 0.92 -6.03 10.68
N GLU A 89 2.04 -5.79 11.37
CA GLU A 89 2.03 -5.09 12.67
C GLU A 89 1.39 -3.70 12.57
N ARG A 90 1.55 -3.03 11.43
CA ARG A 90 1.02 -1.68 11.20
C ARG A 90 -0.35 -1.68 10.54
N TYR A 91 -0.59 -2.56 9.58
CA TYR A 91 -1.77 -2.53 8.72
C TYR A 91 -2.81 -3.62 9.02
N GLY A 92 -2.55 -4.46 10.03
CA GLY A 92 -3.50 -5.44 10.53
C GLY A 92 -3.29 -6.85 9.98
N ARG A 93 -4.19 -7.75 10.35
CA ARG A 93 -4.05 -9.21 10.13
C ARG A 93 -4.74 -9.75 8.88
N PHE A 94 -5.41 -8.87 8.13
CA PHE A 94 -6.18 -9.22 6.94
C PHE A 94 -5.56 -8.59 5.71
N ALA A 95 -5.26 -9.39 4.69
CA ALA A 95 -4.69 -8.92 3.45
C ALA A 95 -5.18 -9.70 2.23
N ILE A 96 -5.21 -9.04 1.08
CA ILE A 96 -5.47 -9.64 -0.23
C ILE A 96 -4.19 -9.54 -1.05
N GLY A 97 -3.70 -10.68 -1.53
CA GLY A 97 -2.59 -10.75 -2.45
C GLY A 97 -3.09 -10.79 -3.88
N PHE A 98 -2.60 -9.89 -4.73
CA PHE A 98 -2.91 -9.84 -6.15
C PHE A 98 -1.72 -10.26 -7.01
N HIS A 99 -1.98 -10.92 -8.13
CA HIS A 99 -0.93 -11.18 -9.11
C HIS A 99 -0.34 -9.87 -9.63
N LYS A 100 0.98 -9.74 -9.59
CA LYS A 100 1.69 -8.52 -10.01
C LYS A 100 1.37 -8.12 -11.44
N GLU A 101 1.22 -9.10 -12.33
CA GLU A 101 0.84 -8.86 -13.72
C GLU A 101 -0.55 -8.22 -13.83
N SER A 102 -1.53 -8.71 -13.06
CA SER A 102 -2.87 -8.10 -12.98
C SER A 102 -2.82 -6.67 -12.44
N VAL A 103 -1.94 -6.40 -11.46
CA VAL A 103 -1.73 -5.06 -10.89
C VAL A 103 -1.12 -4.09 -11.91
N ILE A 104 -0.14 -4.55 -12.71
CA ILE A 104 0.44 -3.76 -13.80
C ILE A 104 -0.61 -3.46 -14.87
N ASN A 105 -1.39 -4.47 -15.24
CA ASN A 105 -2.46 -4.34 -16.25
C ASN A 105 -3.62 -3.46 -15.77
N SER A 106 -3.78 -3.26 -14.46
CA SER A 106 -4.73 -2.31 -13.87
C SER A 106 -4.14 -0.92 -13.61
N HIS A 107 -2.96 -0.63 -14.15
CA HIS A 107 -2.32 0.69 -14.15
C HIS A 107 -1.85 1.19 -12.78
N PHE A 108 -1.64 0.31 -11.80
CA PHE A 108 -0.92 0.70 -10.60
C PHE A 108 0.54 0.98 -10.92
N ASN A 109 1.11 1.97 -10.25
CA ASN A 109 2.49 2.40 -10.45
C ASN A 109 3.30 2.31 -9.15
N PRO A 110 4.55 1.80 -9.18
CA PRO A 110 5.42 1.83 -8.02
C PRO A 110 5.73 3.27 -7.58
N VAL A 111 5.63 3.52 -6.28
CA VAL A 111 6.00 4.79 -5.68
C VAL A 111 7.53 4.91 -5.61
N LEU A 112 8.04 6.05 -6.06
CA LEU A 112 9.45 6.41 -5.96
C LEU A 112 9.71 7.12 -4.63
N TYR A 113 10.50 6.49 -3.74
CA TYR A 113 10.96 7.15 -2.54
C TYR A 113 12.14 8.08 -2.86
N ILE A 114 12.00 9.34 -2.50
CA ILE A 114 13.04 10.36 -2.63
C ILE A 114 13.64 10.62 -1.25
N ASN A 115 14.97 10.51 -1.13
CA ASN A 115 15.67 10.83 0.10
C ASN A 115 15.36 12.26 0.56
N GLN A 116 14.69 12.40 1.70
CA GLN A 116 14.28 13.70 2.25
C GLN A 116 15.46 14.62 2.59
N TYR A 117 16.66 14.07 2.75
CA TYR A 117 17.89 14.86 2.99
C TYR A 117 18.63 15.25 1.71
N SER A 118 18.18 14.79 0.54
CA SER A 118 18.85 15.09 -0.73
C SER A 118 18.65 16.54 -1.14
N CYS A 119 19.64 17.13 -1.83
CA CYS A 119 19.50 18.46 -2.44
C CYS A 119 18.35 18.50 -3.45
N LEU A 120 18.07 17.39 -4.14
CA LEU A 120 16.95 17.26 -5.07
C LEU A 120 15.60 17.44 -4.35
N PHE A 121 15.39 16.72 -3.24
CA PHE A 121 14.17 16.85 -2.45
C PHE A 121 13.97 18.28 -1.94
N HIS A 122 15.02 18.87 -1.36
CA HIS A 122 14.95 20.24 -0.87
C HIS A 122 14.63 21.25 -1.98
N ARG A 123 15.25 21.10 -3.15
CA ARG A 123 14.97 21.97 -4.31
C ARG A 123 13.54 21.77 -4.82
N PHE A 124 13.04 20.53 -4.87
CA PHE A 124 11.65 20.24 -5.24
C PHE A 124 10.66 20.93 -4.30
N ILE A 125 10.83 20.78 -2.98
CA ILE A 125 9.95 21.41 -1.98
C ILE A 125 9.98 22.93 -2.08
N GLU A 126 11.17 23.53 -2.25
CA GLU A 126 11.32 24.96 -2.46
C GLU A 126 10.55 25.46 -3.69
N ARG A 127 10.72 24.77 -4.84
CA ARG A 127 9.99 25.11 -6.08
C ARG A 127 8.48 24.95 -5.92
N ARG A 128 8.03 23.86 -5.28
CA ARG A 128 6.61 23.60 -5.01
C ARG A 128 6.00 24.74 -4.20
N ASN A 129 6.62 25.10 -3.07
CA ASN A 129 6.12 26.14 -2.17
C ASN A 129 6.03 27.50 -2.89
N GLU A 130 6.98 27.82 -3.76
CA GLU A 130 6.90 29.04 -4.57
C GLU A 130 5.77 28.99 -5.59
N ILE A 131 5.59 27.87 -6.29
CA ILE A 131 4.45 27.67 -7.20
C ILE A 131 3.13 27.86 -6.45
N GLU A 132 2.95 27.20 -5.30
CA GLU A 132 1.76 27.33 -4.45
C GLU A 132 1.49 28.79 -4.05
N ALA A 133 2.53 29.57 -3.73
CA ALA A 133 2.38 30.99 -3.43
C ALA A 133 1.88 31.82 -4.64
N TYR A 134 2.23 31.43 -5.87
CA TYR A 134 1.73 32.04 -7.10
C TYR A 134 0.31 31.60 -7.46
N LEU A 135 -0.11 30.39 -7.08
CA LEU A 135 -1.45 29.88 -7.41
C LEU A 135 -2.58 30.76 -6.86
N ASN A 136 -2.34 31.43 -5.73
CA ASN A 136 -3.28 32.42 -5.16
C ASN A 136 -3.53 33.65 -6.05
N ARG A 137 -2.76 33.83 -7.14
CA ARG A 137 -2.82 34.99 -8.04
C ARG A 137 -3.35 34.67 -9.44
N VAL A 138 -3.63 33.39 -9.73
CA VAL A 138 -4.22 32.96 -11.01
C VAL A 138 -5.72 32.71 -10.84
N ASP A 139 -6.44 32.53 -11.96
CA ASP A 139 -7.85 32.17 -11.89
C ASP A 139 -8.04 30.80 -11.22
N LYS A 140 -9.17 30.66 -10.52
CA LYS A 140 -9.46 29.46 -9.72
C LYS A 140 -9.43 28.16 -10.54
N PRO A 141 -10.01 28.07 -11.75
CA PRO A 141 -9.91 26.88 -12.59
C PRO A 141 -8.47 26.45 -12.91
N MET A 142 -7.56 27.40 -13.13
CA MET A 142 -6.15 27.09 -13.33
C MET A 142 -5.47 26.64 -12.03
N SER A 143 -5.73 27.31 -10.91
CA SER A 143 -5.22 26.91 -9.58
C SER A 143 -5.58 25.46 -9.26
N ASP A 144 -6.85 25.08 -9.48
CA ASP A 144 -7.35 23.74 -9.19
C ASP A 144 -6.61 22.64 -9.98
N LYS A 145 -6.35 22.89 -11.27
CA LYS A 145 -5.61 21.95 -12.12
C LYS A 145 -4.15 21.78 -11.69
N PHE A 146 -3.51 22.87 -11.25
CA PHE A 146 -2.13 22.81 -10.75
C PHE A 146 -2.07 22.12 -9.39
N GLU A 147 -3.00 22.41 -8.49
CA GLU A 147 -3.12 21.71 -7.20
C GLU A 147 -3.30 20.20 -7.42
N GLU A 148 -4.20 19.80 -8.32
CA GLU A 148 -4.38 18.39 -8.69
C GLU A 148 -3.09 17.76 -9.24
N LEU A 149 -2.39 18.46 -10.15
CA LEU A 149 -1.11 17.98 -10.69
C LEU A 149 -0.07 17.76 -9.57
N LEU A 150 0.05 18.71 -8.63
CA LEU A 150 0.98 18.59 -7.50
C LEU A 150 0.63 17.41 -6.59
N LEU A 151 -0.67 17.18 -6.35
CA LEU A 151 -1.14 16.04 -5.57
C LEU A 151 -0.86 14.71 -6.28
N LEU A 152 -1.09 14.63 -7.60
CA LEU A 152 -0.77 13.46 -8.42
C LEU A 152 0.73 13.16 -8.44
N LEU A 153 1.59 14.19 -8.45
CA LEU A 153 3.04 14.01 -8.28
C LEU A 153 3.37 13.34 -6.93
N GLY A 154 2.61 13.65 -5.87
CA GLY A 154 2.71 12.99 -4.57
C GLY A 154 2.24 11.52 -4.57
N ALA A 155 1.44 11.10 -5.55
CA ALA A 155 1.02 9.71 -5.72
C ALA A 155 2.10 8.84 -6.38
N ILE A 156 3.01 9.45 -7.16
CA ILE A 156 4.12 8.75 -7.83
C ILE A 156 5.45 8.86 -7.07
N ALA A 157 5.61 9.88 -6.22
CA ALA A 157 6.84 10.09 -5.45
C ALA A 157 6.54 10.48 -4.01
N LYS A 158 7.24 9.85 -3.06
CA LYS A 158 7.10 10.13 -1.62
C LYS A 158 8.43 10.51 -1.00
N ALA A 159 8.38 11.41 -0.03
CA ALA A 159 9.51 11.68 0.84
C ALA A 159 9.81 10.40 1.65
N GLY A 160 11.05 9.93 1.55
CA GLY A 160 11.56 8.84 2.34
C GLY A 160 12.71 9.32 3.19
N ASP A 161 12.68 9.05 4.49
CA ASP A 161 13.93 8.86 5.18
C ASP A 161 14.51 7.53 4.67
N LEU A 162 15.72 7.57 4.11
CA LEU A 162 16.42 6.36 3.65
C LEU A 162 17.39 5.82 4.72
N LYS A 163 17.47 6.49 5.87
CA LYS A 163 18.28 6.11 7.04
C LYS A 163 17.42 5.66 8.22
N ALA A 164 16.26 6.30 8.41
CA ALA A 164 15.17 5.86 9.27
C ALA A 164 13.97 5.48 8.39
N ASN A 165 13.00 4.73 8.89
CA ASN A 165 11.81 4.41 8.12
C ASN A 165 10.98 5.71 7.89
N PRO A 166 10.35 5.96 6.72
CA PRO A 166 9.68 7.23 6.40
C PRO A 166 8.43 7.58 7.20
N VAL A 167 8.09 6.86 8.26
CA VAL A 167 6.80 7.07 8.95
C VAL A 167 7.05 7.28 10.42
N ASN A 168 6.44 8.33 10.95
CA ASN A 168 6.60 8.96 12.26
C ASN A 168 6.29 8.05 13.50
N ASP A 169 6.51 6.74 13.42
CA ASP A 169 6.31 5.76 14.49
C ASP A 169 7.68 5.28 15.02
N ALA A 170 8.47 6.23 15.55
CA ALA A 170 9.88 6.06 15.95
C ALA A 170 10.18 4.86 16.89
N GLN A 171 9.17 4.31 17.60
CA GLN A 171 9.36 3.12 18.45
C GLN A 171 9.29 1.78 17.71
N ARG A 172 8.59 1.70 16.58
CA ARG A 172 8.52 0.46 15.79
C ARG A 172 9.70 0.34 14.81
N ASP A 173 10.35 1.46 14.51
CA ASP A 173 11.42 1.56 13.53
C ASP A 173 12.79 1.08 14.04
N GLU A 174 13.06 1.10 15.34
CA GLU A 174 14.32 0.58 15.91
C GLU A 174 14.51 -0.92 15.65
N LEU A 175 13.41 -1.70 15.65
CA LEU A 175 13.41 -3.13 15.32
C LEU A 175 13.52 -3.39 13.79
N GLN A 176 13.37 -2.36 12.97
CA GLN A 176 13.28 -2.43 11.51
C GLN A 176 14.51 -1.80 10.81
N ALA A 177 15.57 -1.47 11.56
CA ALA A 177 16.74 -0.72 11.09
C ALA A 177 17.48 -1.34 9.87
N ASN A 178 17.25 -2.62 9.56
CA ASN A 178 17.86 -3.31 8.42
C ASN A 178 16.86 -3.67 7.30
N ASN A 179 15.64 -3.15 7.33
CA ASN A 179 14.61 -3.53 6.36
C ASN A 179 14.75 -2.75 5.05
N PHE A 180 15.19 -3.45 4.00
CA PHE A 180 15.30 -2.93 2.64
C PHE A 180 13.93 -2.66 1.96
N TYR A 181 12.85 -3.31 2.41
CA TYR A 181 11.57 -3.31 1.68
C TYR A 181 10.70 -2.09 1.96
N TYR A 182 11.01 -1.25 2.96
CA TYR A 182 10.19 -0.08 3.33
C TYR A 182 8.69 -0.42 3.23
N GLU A 183 7.86 0.39 2.57
CA GLU A 183 6.52 -0.04 2.14
C GLU A 183 6.47 -0.60 0.71
N ARG A 184 7.48 -0.28 -0.12
CA ARG A 184 7.53 -0.61 -1.57
C ARG A 184 6.15 -0.51 -2.21
N GLU A 185 5.56 0.65 -1.99
CA GLU A 185 4.17 0.91 -2.30
C GLU A 185 3.95 1.00 -3.81
N TRP A 186 2.78 0.56 -4.24
CA TRP A 186 2.23 0.74 -5.56
C TRP A 186 0.89 1.44 -5.42
N CYS A 187 0.71 2.53 -6.15
CA CYS A 187 -0.48 3.37 -6.08
C CYS A 187 -1.32 3.25 -7.34
N GLY A 188 -2.64 3.14 -7.16
CA GLY A 188 -3.65 3.33 -8.19
C GLY A 188 -4.53 4.52 -7.84
N VAL A 189 -4.78 5.40 -8.83
CA VAL A 189 -5.62 6.60 -8.69
C VAL A 189 -7.07 6.40 -9.18
N TYR A 190 -7.39 5.19 -9.63
CA TYR A 190 -8.74 4.79 -10.03
C TYR A 190 -9.21 3.56 -9.28
N ASP A 191 -10.53 3.42 -9.15
CA ASP A 191 -11.15 2.19 -8.66
C ASP A 191 -10.72 0.99 -9.51
N TRP A 192 -10.36 -0.10 -8.84
CA TRP A 192 -10.01 -1.34 -9.50
C TRP A 192 -11.03 -2.44 -9.21
N GLY A 193 -11.94 -2.64 -10.16
CA GLY A 193 -12.91 -3.73 -10.17
C GLY A 193 -12.31 -5.07 -10.59
N PHE A 194 -11.28 -5.54 -9.88
CA PHE A 194 -10.55 -6.77 -10.17
C PHE A 194 -11.46 -8.00 -10.35
N LYS A 195 -10.97 -9.03 -11.01
CA LYS A 195 -11.65 -10.31 -11.19
C LYS A 195 -11.09 -11.36 -10.24
N LYS A 196 -11.76 -12.51 -10.12
CA LYS A 196 -11.32 -13.58 -9.24
C LYS A 196 -9.94 -14.12 -9.61
N GLU A 197 -9.61 -14.11 -10.90
CA GLU A 197 -8.32 -14.56 -11.43
C GLU A 197 -7.17 -13.60 -11.08
N ASP A 198 -7.47 -12.36 -10.69
CA ASP A 198 -6.46 -11.40 -10.27
C ASP A 198 -5.99 -11.64 -8.82
N VAL A 199 -6.81 -12.36 -8.02
CA VAL A 199 -6.54 -12.65 -6.61
C VAL A 199 -5.68 -13.90 -6.50
N ALA A 200 -4.43 -13.71 -6.07
CA ALA A 200 -3.49 -14.79 -5.84
C ALA A 200 -3.73 -15.50 -4.50
N ALA A 201 -4.02 -14.71 -3.45
CA ALA A 201 -4.18 -15.23 -2.10
C ALA A 201 -4.99 -14.30 -1.19
N VAL A 202 -5.52 -14.85 -0.10
CA VAL A 202 -6.07 -14.09 1.02
C VAL A 202 -5.39 -14.52 2.31
N ILE A 203 -4.94 -13.55 3.10
CA ILE A 203 -4.42 -13.74 4.46
C ILE A 203 -5.47 -13.26 5.45
N LEU A 204 -5.74 -14.08 6.47
CA LEU A 204 -6.63 -13.74 7.57
C LEU A 204 -6.23 -14.51 8.84
N PRO A 205 -6.65 -14.05 10.05
CA PRO A 205 -6.44 -14.78 11.28
C PRO A 205 -6.97 -16.21 11.18
N ASP A 206 -6.24 -17.15 11.76
CA ASP A 206 -6.49 -18.59 11.68
C ASP A 206 -7.93 -18.94 12.06
N GLU A 207 -8.49 -18.24 13.07
CA GLU A 207 -9.84 -18.39 13.56
C GLU A 207 -10.94 -17.99 12.55
N TYR A 208 -10.63 -17.21 11.51
CA TYR A 208 -11.58 -16.81 10.47
C TYR A 208 -11.56 -17.73 9.23
N ILE A 209 -10.63 -18.68 9.12
CA ILE A 209 -10.47 -19.51 7.90
C ILE A 209 -11.72 -20.31 7.59
N ALA A 210 -12.24 -21.07 8.56
CA ALA A 210 -13.43 -21.89 8.34
C ALA A 210 -14.64 -21.03 7.91
N LYS A 211 -14.79 -19.86 8.54
CA LYS A 211 -15.83 -18.90 8.21
C LYS A 211 -15.67 -18.34 6.79
N PHE A 212 -14.46 -17.97 6.39
CA PHE A 212 -14.17 -17.46 5.05
C PHE A 212 -14.43 -18.51 3.96
N LEU A 213 -14.05 -19.76 4.19
CA LEU A 213 -14.31 -20.86 3.26
C LEU A 213 -15.81 -21.12 3.07
N ALA A 214 -16.61 -20.97 4.12
CA ALA A 214 -18.07 -21.00 4.01
C ALA A 214 -18.61 -19.78 3.25
N ASP A 215 -18.14 -18.58 3.61
CA ASP A 215 -18.61 -17.30 3.05
C ASP A 215 -18.19 -17.09 1.58
N ARG A 216 -17.17 -17.78 1.05
CA ARG A 216 -16.76 -17.69 -0.37
C ARG A 216 -17.61 -18.54 -1.32
N SER A 217 -18.20 -19.61 -0.81
CA SER A 217 -18.98 -20.59 -1.58
C SER A 217 -20.24 -20.04 -2.29
N PRO A 218 -20.92 -18.98 -1.82
CA PRO A 218 -22.08 -18.40 -2.50
C PRO A 218 -21.77 -17.70 -3.84
N GLY A 219 -20.50 -17.60 -4.26
CA GLY A 219 -20.11 -17.08 -5.58
C GLY A 219 -20.26 -15.56 -5.78
N ASN A 220 -20.59 -14.81 -4.73
CA ASN A 220 -20.70 -13.35 -4.77
C ASN A 220 -19.35 -12.65 -4.53
N LEU A 221 -18.31 -13.39 -4.13
CA LEU A 221 -16.96 -12.86 -3.94
C LEU A 221 -16.11 -13.09 -5.19
N LYS A 222 -15.18 -12.18 -5.45
CA LYS A 222 -14.14 -12.26 -6.48
C LYS A 222 -12.99 -13.18 -6.01
N VAL A 223 -13.35 -14.36 -5.54
CA VAL A 223 -12.46 -15.48 -5.16
C VAL A 223 -13.21 -16.77 -5.41
N ASP A 224 -12.49 -17.89 -5.54
CA ASP A 224 -13.11 -19.21 -5.67
C ASP A 224 -12.33 -20.27 -4.91
N ASP A 225 -12.67 -21.55 -5.15
CA ASP A 225 -12.04 -22.66 -4.46
C ASP A 225 -10.56 -22.85 -4.78
N THR A 226 -10.08 -22.23 -5.86
CA THR A 226 -8.67 -22.24 -6.25
C THR A 226 -7.86 -21.12 -5.59
N THR A 227 -8.52 -20.10 -5.05
CA THR A 227 -7.84 -19.01 -4.33
C THR A 227 -7.17 -19.55 -3.08
N VAL A 228 -5.86 -19.29 -2.96
CA VAL A 228 -5.06 -19.70 -1.82
C VAL A 228 -5.49 -18.92 -0.57
N VAL A 229 -5.77 -19.63 0.52
CA VAL A 229 -6.07 -19.03 1.83
C VAL A 229 -4.92 -19.35 2.77
N LEU A 230 -4.28 -18.31 3.30
CA LEU A 230 -3.12 -18.41 4.17
C LEU A 230 -3.49 -17.98 5.60
N PRO A 231 -3.17 -18.80 6.63
CA PRO A 231 -3.31 -18.38 8.01
C PRO A 231 -2.34 -17.26 8.33
N PHE A 232 -2.80 -16.26 9.06
CA PHE A 232 -1.96 -15.15 9.50
C PHE A 232 -0.77 -15.63 10.34
N SER A 233 -0.92 -16.73 11.10
CA SER A 233 0.19 -17.32 11.85
C SER A 233 1.37 -17.76 10.98
N MET A 234 1.17 -18.01 9.69
CA MET A 234 2.24 -18.33 8.75
C MET A 234 3.14 -17.13 8.45
N VAL A 235 2.60 -15.90 8.53
CA VAL A 235 3.34 -14.67 8.25
C VAL A 235 4.51 -14.47 9.25
N TYR A 236 4.39 -14.99 10.47
CA TYR A 236 5.44 -14.91 11.52
C TYR A 236 6.33 -16.15 11.62
N ARG A 237 6.10 -17.19 10.80
CA ARG A 237 6.80 -18.49 10.89
C ARG A 237 7.81 -18.72 9.75
N LEU A 238 7.92 -17.79 8.80
CA LEU A 238 8.77 -17.88 7.60
C LEU A 238 10.05 -17.05 7.75
#